data_AF-A0A4U9WMC2-F1
#
_entry.id   AF-A0A4U9WMC2-F1
#
_cell.length_a   1.000
_cell.length_b   1.000
_cell.length_c   1.000
_cell.angle_alpha   90.00
_cell.angle_beta   90.00
_cell.angle_gamma   90.00
#
_symmetry.space_group_name_H-M   'P 1'
#
loop_
_entity.id
_entity.type
_entity.pdbx_description
1 polymer ?
#
loop_
_entity_poly.entity_id
_entity_poly.type
_entity_poly.pdbx_seq_one_letter_code
_entity_poly.pdbx_strand_id
1 'polypeptide(L)'
;MLNQELRAQREVNSAQEAELREVTIRLEETRMAAEEKQRLLISSEQRLTTQFENLANRIFENSGRKVDEQNKQSLDRLLLPLREQLDGFRRQVQDSFGQEARERHTLTHEIRNLQQLNAQMAREALNLTKALKGDNKTQGNWGEVVLSRVLEASGLREGHEYETQVNVRLDSQSRMQPDVIVRLPQGKDVVIDAKMSLVAYERLFQQ
;
A
#
# COMPACT_ATOMS: atom_id res chain seq x y z
N MET A 1 -6.01 -88.73 101.95
CA MET A 1 -5.44 -88.76 100.59
C MET A 1 -6.51 -88.50 99.54
N LEU A 2 -7.47 -89.41 99.28
CA LEU A 2 -8.46 -89.24 98.19
C LEU A 2 -9.33 -87.96 98.28
N ASN A 3 -9.76 -87.58 99.49
CA ASN A 3 -10.52 -86.33 99.71
C ASN A 3 -9.69 -85.05 99.55
N GLN A 4 -8.37 -85.15 99.68
CA GLN A 4 -7.44 -84.03 99.46
C GLN A 4 -7.21 -83.83 97.97
N GLU A 5 -7.00 -84.93 97.23
CA GLU A 5 -6.88 -84.95 95.77
C GLU A 5 -8.12 -84.38 95.08
N LEU A 6 -9.32 -84.80 95.54
CA LEU A 6 -10.59 -84.31 94.98
C LEU A 6 -10.79 -82.79 95.20
N ARG A 7 -10.30 -82.24 96.32
CA ARG A 7 -10.35 -80.80 96.59
C ARG A 7 -9.38 -80.03 95.69
N ALA A 8 -8.15 -80.52 95.57
CA ALA A 8 -7.15 -79.93 94.68
C ALA A 8 -7.64 -79.91 93.22
N GLN A 9 -8.25 -81.00 92.74
CA GLN A 9 -8.79 -81.07 91.38
C GLN A 9 -9.96 -80.08 91.16
N ARG A 10 -10.81 -79.89 92.16
CA ARG A 10 -11.91 -78.90 92.09
C ARG A 10 -11.41 -77.46 92.06
N GLU A 11 -10.35 -77.16 92.81
CA GLU A 11 -9.71 -75.84 92.78
C GLU A 11 -9.07 -75.57 91.42
N VAL A 12 -8.36 -76.55 90.84
CA VAL A 12 -7.79 -76.46 89.50
C VAL A 12 -8.87 -76.27 88.44
N ASN A 13 -9.94 -77.08 88.46
CA ASN A 13 -11.04 -76.92 87.51
C ASN A 13 -11.73 -75.55 87.66
N SER A 14 -11.95 -75.08 88.90
CA SER A 14 -12.51 -73.74 89.14
C SER A 14 -11.61 -72.63 88.60
N ALA A 15 -10.29 -72.77 88.72
CA ALA A 15 -9.33 -71.81 88.18
C ALA A 15 -9.34 -71.83 86.64
N GLN A 16 -9.37 -73.01 86.03
CA GLN A 16 -9.46 -73.18 84.58
C GLN A 16 -10.78 -72.63 84.01
N GLU A 17 -11.91 -72.83 84.69
CA GLU A 17 -13.19 -72.24 84.29
C GLU A 17 -13.21 -70.70 84.40
N ALA A 18 -12.46 -70.13 85.35
CA ALA A 18 -12.31 -68.68 85.46
C ALA A 18 -11.45 -68.13 84.32
N GLU A 19 -10.33 -68.78 84.02
CA GLU A 19 -9.44 -68.42 82.91
C GLU A 19 -10.13 -68.56 81.54
N LEU A 20 -10.87 -69.65 81.32
CA LEU A 20 -11.67 -69.84 80.11
C LEU A 20 -12.72 -68.74 79.94
N ARG A 21 -13.38 -68.33 81.03
CA ARG A 21 -14.34 -67.21 81.00
C ARG A 21 -13.66 -65.89 80.64
N GLU A 22 -12.51 -65.58 81.26
CA GLU A 22 -11.76 -64.37 80.95
C GLU A 22 -11.31 -64.33 79.48
N VAL A 23 -10.75 -65.44 78.98
CA VAL A 23 -10.31 -65.55 77.58
C VAL A 23 -11.49 -65.44 76.62
N THR A 24 -12.63 -66.04 76.93
CA THR A 24 -13.84 -65.97 76.10
C THR A 24 -14.36 -64.53 76.02
N ILE A 25 -14.41 -63.83 77.16
CA ILE A 25 -14.83 -62.41 77.20
C ILE A 25 -13.88 -61.54 76.37
N ARG A 26 -12.56 -61.67 76.55
CA ARG A 26 -11.58 -60.92 75.75
C ARG A 26 -11.67 -61.24 74.27
N LEU A 27 -11.89 -62.51 73.91
CA LEU A 27 -12.05 -62.91 72.51
C LEU A 27 -13.30 -62.27 71.90
N GLU A 28 -14.40 -62.23 72.64
CA GLU A 28 -15.66 -61.63 72.17
C GLU A 28 -15.54 -60.11 72.05
N GLU A 29 -14.91 -59.43 73.02
CA GLU A 29 -14.60 -58.00 72.96
C GLU A 29 -13.72 -57.64 71.75
N THR A 30 -12.63 -58.39 71.54
CA THR A 30 -11.73 -58.15 70.39
C THR A 30 -12.41 -58.42 69.06
N ARG A 31 -13.29 -59.44 68.99
CA ARG A 31 -14.08 -59.73 67.79
C ARG A 31 -15.08 -58.61 67.50
N MET A 32 -15.78 -58.12 68.51
CA MET A 32 -16.72 -57.00 68.37
C MET A 32 -16.00 -55.72 67.91
N ALA A 33 -14.85 -55.40 68.51
CA ALA A 33 -14.04 -54.25 68.09
C ALA A 33 -13.53 -54.39 66.65
N ALA A 34 -13.14 -55.60 66.22
CA ALA A 34 -12.73 -55.87 64.85
C ALA A 34 -13.88 -55.72 63.85
N GLU A 35 -15.07 -56.23 64.19
CA GLU A 35 -16.28 -56.09 63.37
C GLU A 35 -16.73 -54.63 63.24
N GLU A 36 -16.63 -53.84 64.32
CA GLU A 36 -16.94 -52.42 64.30
C GLU A 36 -15.94 -51.63 63.45
N LYS A 37 -14.64 -51.90 63.62
CA LYS A 37 -13.58 -51.31 62.79
C LYS A 37 -13.78 -51.65 61.31
N GLN A 38 -14.15 -52.89 60.99
CA GLN A 38 -14.41 -53.32 59.62
C GLN A 38 -15.61 -52.58 59.02
N ARG A 39 -16.70 -52.42 59.79
CA ARG A 39 -17.86 -51.62 59.36
C ARG A 39 -17.51 -50.15 59.14
N LEU A 40 -16.68 -49.57 60.00
CA LEU A 40 -16.21 -48.20 59.84
C LEU A 40 -15.36 -48.05 58.57
N LEU A 41 -14.47 -49.01 58.28
CA LEU A 41 -13.65 -48.98 57.06
C LEU A 41 -14.51 -49.08 55.80
N ILE A 42 -15.46 -50.01 55.75
CA ILE A 42 -16.37 -50.17 54.60
C ILE A 42 -17.21 -48.92 54.38
N SER A 43 -17.79 -48.35 55.45
CA SER A 43 -18.59 -47.11 55.32
C SER A 43 -17.75 -45.91 54.92
N SER A 44 -16.50 -45.82 55.39
CA SER A 44 -15.55 -44.79 54.99
C SER A 44 -15.16 -44.92 53.53
N GLU A 45 -14.89 -46.14 53.04
CA GLU A 45 -14.59 -46.42 51.63
C GLU A 45 -15.76 -46.00 50.73
N GLN A 46 -16.98 -46.42 51.06
CA GLN A 46 -18.18 -46.04 50.30
C GLN A 46 -18.38 -44.52 50.25
N ARG A 47 -18.19 -43.83 51.39
CA ARG A 47 -18.27 -42.37 51.45
C ARG A 47 -17.21 -41.71 50.58
N LEU A 48 -15.96 -42.21 50.61
CA LEU A 48 -14.87 -41.68 49.80
C LEU A 48 -15.12 -41.88 48.30
N THR A 49 -15.57 -43.05 47.88
CA THR A 49 -15.94 -43.32 46.47
C THR A 49 -17.04 -42.36 46.01
N THR A 50 -18.09 -42.17 46.82
CA THR A 50 -19.19 -41.26 46.49
C THR A 50 -18.72 -39.80 46.40
N GLN A 51 -17.84 -39.38 47.31
CA GLN A 51 -17.27 -38.03 47.28
C GLN A 51 -16.35 -37.82 46.07
N PHE A 52 -15.58 -38.85 45.70
CA PHE A 52 -14.72 -38.81 44.53
C PHE A 52 -15.52 -38.70 43.23
N GLU A 53 -16.56 -39.52 43.06
CA GLU A 53 -17.45 -39.45 41.90
C GLU A 53 -18.11 -38.07 41.77
N ASN A 54 -18.63 -37.53 42.88
CA ASN A 54 -19.22 -36.20 42.89
C ASN A 54 -18.21 -35.09 42.55
N LEU A 55 -16.99 -35.18 43.09
CA LEU A 55 -15.92 -34.21 42.80
C LEU A 55 -15.49 -34.30 41.33
N ALA A 56 -15.32 -35.52 40.80
CA ALA A 56 -14.96 -35.76 39.42
C ALA A 56 -16.03 -35.17 38.48
N ASN A 57 -17.32 -35.47 38.71
CA ASN A 57 -18.42 -34.91 37.94
C ASN A 57 -18.41 -33.37 37.99
N ARG A 58 -18.17 -32.77 39.16
CA ARG A 58 -18.11 -31.32 39.31
C ARG A 58 -16.91 -30.68 38.60
N ILE A 59 -15.74 -31.34 38.61
CA ILE A 59 -14.54 -30.91 37.87
C ILE A 59 -14.77 -31.00 36.36
N PHE A 60 -15.37 -32.08 35.88
CA PHE A 60 -15.68 -32.29 34.47
C PHE A 60 -16.70 -31.26 33.96
N GLU A 61 -17.79 -31.02 34.70
CA GLU A 61 -18.78 -30.00 34.34
C GLU A 61 -18.19 -28.58 34.32
N ASN A 62 -17.36 -28.25 35.30
CA ASN A 62 -16.71 -26.93 35.36
C ASN A 62 -15.64 -26.75 34.29
N SER A 63 -14.85 -27.78 33.98
CA SER A 63 -13.82 -27.72 32.94
C SER A 63 -14.43 -27.66 31.54
N GLY A 64 -15.48 -28.43 31.27
CA GLY A 64 -16.16 -28.45 29.98
C GLY A 64 -16.73 -27.08 29.59
N ARG A 65 -17.35 -26.36 30.54
CA ARG A 65 -17.92 -25.03 30.26
C ARG A 65 -16.84 -23.94 30.15
N LYS A 66 -15.82 -23.94 31.03
CA LYS A 66 -14.75 -22.92 30.99
C LYS A 66 -13.90 -22.98 29.73
N VAL A 67 -13.60 -24.18 29.23
CA VAL A 67 -12.74 -24.35 28.05
C VAL A 67 -13.46 -23.88 26.78
N ASP A 68 -14.73 -24.19 26.62
CA ASP A 68 -15.50 -23.83 25.42
C ASP A 68 -15.73 -22.31 25.32
N GLU A 69 -15.99 -21.67 26.46
CA GLU A 69 -16.24 -20.22 26.54
C GLU A 69 -14.95 -19.39 26.41
N GLN A 70 -13.84 -19.86 27.00
CA GLN A 70 -12.52 -19.23 26.80
C GLN A 70 -12.00 -19.42 25.36
N ASN A 71 -12.23 -20.58 24.74
CA ASN A 71 -11.83 -20.82 23.36
C ASN A 71 -12.63 -19.94 22.39
N LYS A 72 -13.96 -19.83 22.53
CA LYS A 72 -14.78 -18.93 21.72
C LYS A 72 -14.35 -17.47 21.88
N GLN A 73 -14.19 -16.97 23.11
CA GLN A 73 -13.78 -15.59 23.35
C GLN A 73 -12.36 -15.30 22.80
N SER A 74 -11.44 -16.25 22.91
CA SER A 74 -10.08 -16.10 22.37
C SER A 74 -10.07 -16.12 20.85
N LEU A 75 -10.84 -17.01 20.22
CA LEU A 75 -10.99 -17.07 18.77
C LEU A 75 -11.67 -15.81 18.22
N ASP A 76 -12.75 -15.33 18.84
CA ASP A 76 -13.42 -14.10 18.42
C ASP A 76 -12.48 -12.89 18.53
N ARG A 77 -11.71 -12.76 19.61
CA ARG A 77 -10.71 -11.67 19.77
C ARG A 77 -9.58 -11.74 18.74
N LEU A 78 -9.18 -12.93 18.30
CA LEU A 78 -8.15 -13.11 17.29
C LEU A 78 -8.69 -12.90 15.87
N LEU A 79 -9.94 -13.30 15.61
CA LEU A 79 -10.54 -13.28 14.28
C LEU A 79 -11.21 -11.95 13.93
N LEU A 80 -11.72 -11.18 14.91
CA LEU A 80 -12.31 -9.86 14.67
C LEU A 80 -11.33 -8.90 13.96
N PRO A 81 -10.11 -8.69 14.47
CA PRO A 81 -9.15 -7.77 13.85
C PRO A 81 -8.77 -8.19 12.43
N LEU A 82 -8.64 -9.50 12.20
CA LEU A 82 -8.35 -10.05 10.87
C LEU A 82 -9.49 -9.78 9.89
N ARG A 83 -10.75 -9.97 10.33
CA ARG A 83 -11.94 -9.68 9.52
C ARG A 83 -12.02 -8.19 9.19
N GLU A 84 -11.80 -7.32 10.17
CA GLU A 84 -11.79 -5.87 9.96
C GLU A 84 -10.69 -5.43 8.99
N GLN A 85 -9.49 -6.00 9.08
CA GLN A 85 -8.40 -5.72 8.15
C GLN A 85 -8.70 -6.22 6.73
N LEU A 86 -9.29 -7.40 6.58
CA LEU A 86 -9.69 -7.92 5.27
C LEU A 86 -10.79 -7.07 4.62
N ASP A 87 -11.77 -6.62 5.40
CA ASP A 87 -12.81 -5.69 4.92
C ASP A 87 -12.22 -4.34 4.52
N GLY A 88 -11.27 -3.81 5.30
CA GLY A 88 -10.53 -2.59 4.99
C GLY A 88 -9.71 -2.72 3.70
N PHE A 89 -8.95 -3.80 3.56
CA PHE A 89 -8.18 -4.10 2.36
C PHE A 89 -9.07 -4.22 1.13
N ARG A 90 -10.21 -4.94 1.23
CA ARG A 90 -11.16 -5.09 0.13
C ARG A 90 -11.67 -3.74 -0.36
N ARG A 91 -12.04 -2.84 0.56
CA ARG A 91 -12.48 -1.47 0.22
C ARG A 91 -11.37 -0.68 -0.47
N GLN A 92 -10.17 -0.69 0.09
CA GLN A 92 -9.03 0.05 -0.48
C GLN A 92 -8.67 -0.43 -1.89
N VAL A 93 -8.71 -1.74 -2.14
CA VAL A 93 -8.49 -2.32 -3.47
C VAL A 93 -9.58 -1.87 -4.44
N GLN A 94 -10.86 -1.95 -4.04
CA GLN A 94 -11.99 -1.52 -4.87
C GLN A 94 -11.92 -0.01 -5.20
N ASP A 95 -11.57 0.82 -4.22
CA ASP A 95 -11.42 2.26 -4.39
C ASP A 95 -10.23 2.60 -5.31
N SER A 96 -9.11 1.88 -5.17
CA SER A 96 -7.92 2.08 -6.02
C SER A 96 -8.19 1.73 -7.48
N PHE A 97 -8.84 0.60 -7.77
CA PHE A 97 -9.27 0.27 -9.14
C PHE A 97 -10.28 1.28 -9.69
N GLY A 98 -11.18 1.78 -8.85
CA GLY A 98 -12.14 2.83 -9.22
C GLY A 98 -11.47 4.17 -9.56
N GLN A 99 -10.42 4.56 -8.82
CA GLN A 99 -9.64 5.76 -9.08
C GLN A 99 -8.77 5.61 -10.34
N GLU A 100 -8.06 4.48 -10.49
CA GLU A 100 -7.23 4.22 -11.68
C GLU A 100 -8.06 4.24 -12.97
N ALA A 101 -9.28 3.67 -12.94
CA ALA A 101 -10.18 3.70 -14.10
C ALA A 101 -10.60 5.14 -14.48
N ARG A 102 -10.85 6.01 -13.49
CA ARG A 102 -11.17 7.43 -13.74
C ARG A 102 -9.97 8.19 -14.28
N GLU A 103 -8.79 7.99 -13.69
CA GLU A 103 -7.55 8.63 -14.15
C GLU A 103 -7.20 8.22 -15.58
N ARG A 104 -7.31 6.94 -15.93
CA ARG A 104 -7.13 6.45 -17.30
C ARG A 104 -8.11 7.08 -18.29
N HIS A 105 -9.37 7.30 -17.88
CA HIS A 105 -10.36 7.95 -18.73
C HIS A 105 -10.01 9.42 -18.99
N THR A 106 -9.65 10.16 -17.92
CA THR A 106 -9.18 11.55 -18.02
C THR A 106 -7.94 11.67 -18.89
N LEU A 107 -6.95 10.79 -18.69
CA LEU A 107 -5.72 10.78 -19.49
C LEU A 107 -6.00 10.49 -20.97
N THR A 108 -6.89 9.54 -21.27
CA THR A 108 -7.30 9.24 -22.65
C THR A 108 -7.98 10.44 -23.30
N HIS A 109 -8.83 11.16 -22.54
CA HIS A 109 -9.46 12.39 -23.01
C HIS A 109 -8.43 13.47 -23.30
N GLU A 110 -7.45 13.65 -22.42
CA GLU A 110 -6.39 14.66 -22.59
C GLU A 110 -5.47 14.33 -23.77
N ILE A 111 -5.10 13.07 -23.96
CA ILE A 111 -4.34 12.61 -25.14
C ILE A 111 -5.12 12.90 -26.43
N ARG A 112 -6.43 12.66 -26.46
CA ARG A 112 -7.27 12.98 -27.63
C ARG A 112 -7.34 14.48 -27.88
N ASN A 113 -7.49 15.29 -26.83
CA ASN A 113 -7.45 16.75 -26.95
C ASN A 113 -6.10 17.23 -27.52
N LEU A 114 -4.98 16.72 -27.01
CA LEU A 114 -3.64 17.03 -27.50
C LEU A 114 -3.45 16.61 -28.96
N GLN A 115 -3.95 15.44 -29.36
CA GLN A 115 -3.92 15.00 -30.77
C GLN A 115 -4.72 15.95 -31.66
N GLN A 116 -5.91 16.40 -31.22
CA GLN A 116 -6.72 17.36 -31.97
C GLN A 116 -6.05 18.74 -32.08
N LEU A 117 -5.48 19.25 -30.98
CA LEU A 117 -4.70 20.49 -30.94
C LEU A 117 -3.50 20.43 -31.88
N ASN A 118 -2.73 19.35 -31.85
CA ASN A 118 -1.61 19.14 -32.78
C ASN A 118 -2.07 19.10 -34.24
N ALA A 119 -3.18 18.43 -34.54
CA ALA A 119 -3.73 18.39 -35.90
C ALA A 119 -4.27 19.76 -36.36
N GLN A 120 -4.76 20.60 -35.44
CA GLN A 120 -5.15 21.98 -35.72
C GLN A 120 -3.92 22.86 -35.96
N MET A 121 -2.93 22.82 -35.06
CA MET A 121 -1.67 23.57 -35.21
C MET A 121 -0.95 23.21 -36.51
N ALA A 122 -0.88 21.93 -36.88
CA ALA A 122 -0.30 21.50 -38.14
C ALA A 122 -1.04 22.09 -39.35
N ARG A 123 -2.36 22.18 -39.29
CA ARG A 123 -3.18 22.82 -40.34
C ARG A 123 -2.97 24.34 -40.39
N GLU A 124 -2.91 25.01 -39.24
CA GLU A 124 -2.63 26.44 -39.15
C GLU A 124 -1.23 26.77 -39.65
N ALA A 125 -0.23 25.99 -39.28
CA ALA A 125 1.14 26.11 -39.80
C ALA A 125 1.18 25.90 -41.32
N LEU A 126 0.51 24.87 -41.85
CA LEU A 126 0.42 24.66 -43.31
C LEU A 126 -0.27 25.83 -44.03
N ASN A 127 -1.33 26.38 -43.45
CA ASN A 127 -2.04 27.54 -44.00
C ASN A 127 -1.17 28.81 -43.95
N LEU A 128 -0.44 29.01 -42.85
CA LEU A 128 0.51 30.11 -42.69
C LEU A 128 1.67 29.99 -43.70
N THR A 129 2.27 28.80 -43.84
CA THR A 129 3.31 28.55 -44.84
C THR A 129 2.78 28.76 -46.26
N LYS A 130 1.54 28.34 -46.57
CA LYS A 130 0.93 28.62 -47.88
C LYS A 130 0.68 30.10 -48.11
N ALA A 131 0.24 30.84 -47.09
CA ALA A 131 0.06 32.29 -47.17
C ALA A 131 1.40 33.01 -47.38
N LEU A 132 2.47 32.55 -46.72
CA LEU A 132 3.83 33.09 -46.88
C LEU A 132 4.48 32.70 -48.22
N LYS A 133 4.20 31.50 -48.73
CA LYS A 133 4.74 30.98 -50.01
C LYS A 133 3.99 31.50 -51.24
N GLY A 134 2.72 31.86 -51.09
CA GLY A 134 1.84 32.25 -52.19
C GLY A 134 2.01 33.69 -52.67
N ASP A 135 2.65 34.55 -51.88
CA ASP A 135 2.76 35.97 -52.19
C ASP A 135 4.25 36.38 -52.32
N ASN A 136 4.76 36.40 -53.55
CA ASN A 136 6.12 36.85 -53.89
C ASN A 136 6.45 38.23 -53.29
N LYS A 137 5.41 39.06 -53.07
CA LYS A 137 5.55 40.39 -52.47
C LYS A 137 5.85 40.31 -50.97
N THR A 138 5.28 39.34 -50.27
CA THR A 138 5.47 39.14 -48.82
C THR A 138 6.83 38.50 -48.51
N GLN A 139 7.34 37.63 -49.39
CA GLN A 139 8.70 37.09 -49.30
C GLN A 139 9.78 38.17 -49.50
N GLY A 140 9.59 39.09 -50.46
CA GLY A 140 10.46 40.26 -50.64
C GLY A 140 10.47 41.16 -49.41
N ASN A 141 9.28 41.50 -48.90
CA ASN A 141 9.13 42.36 -47.72
C ASN A 141 9.78 41.76 -46.45
N TRP A 142 9.75 40.43 -46.29
CA TRP A 142 10.40 39.78 -45.16
C TRP A 142 11.93 39.79 -45.28
N GLY A 143 12.47 39.66 -46.51
CA GLY A 143 13.89 39.82 -46.78
C GLY A 143 14.40 41.23 -46.46
N GLU A 144 13.61 42.25 -46.81
CA GLU A 144 13.90 43.65 -46.47
C GLU A 144 13.92 43.89 -44.94
N VAL A 145 12.95 43.33 -44.21
CA VAL A 145 12.89 43.44 -42.73
C VAL A 145 14.06 42.74 -42.05
N VAL A 146 14.47 41.56 -42.52
CA VAL A 146 15.64 40.85 -41.98
C VAL A 146 16.93 41.62 -42.28
N LEU A 147 17.08 42.15 -43.49
CA LEU A 147 18.25 42.94 -43.87
C LEU A 147 18.39 44.20 -43.03
N SER A 148 17.30 44.96 -42.84
CA SER A 148 17.28 46.15 -41.96
C SER A 148 17.72 45.80 -40.54
N ARG A 149 17.19 44.71 -39.95
CA ARG A 149 17.60 44.25 -38.62
C ARG A 149 19.08 43.89 -38.50
N VAL A 150 19.67 43.27 -39.54
CA VAL A 150 21.11 42.92 -39.54
C VAL A 150 21.98 44.17 -39.59
N LEU A 151 21.57 45.19 -40.36
CA LEU A 151 22.28 46.45 -40.46
C LEU A 151 22.23 47.25 -39.15
N GLU A 152 21.06 47.31 -38.52
CA GLU A 152 20.90 47.90 -37.17
C GLU A 152 21.75 47.18 -36.12
N ALA A 153 21.73 45.84 -36.10
CA ALA A 153 22.54 45.05 -35.19
C ALA A 153 24.05 45.23 -35.43
N SER A 154 24.45 45.58 -36.65
CA SER A 154 25.84 45.93 -37.00
C SER A 154 26.23 47.36 -36.61
N GLY A 155 25.30 48.11 -35.99
CA GLY A 155 25.53 49.45 -35.47
C GLY A 155 25.28 50.59 -36.47
N LEU A 156 24.69 50.29 -37.65
CA LEU A 156 24.34 51.28 -38.67
C LEU A 156 22.95 51.86 -38.39
N ARG A 157 22.75 53.17 -38.56
CA ARG A 157 21.43 53.81 -38.34
C ARG A 157 20.78 54.16 -39.67
N GLU A 158 19.49 53.88 -39.76
CA GLU A 158 18.69 54.22 -40.93
C GLU A 158 18.64 55.74 -41.13
N GLY A 159 18.80 56.19 -42.37
CA GLY A 159 18.83 57.60 -42.76
C GLY A 159 20.13 58.34 -42.47
N HIS A 160 21.13 57.68 -41.85
CA HIS A 160 22.47 58.24 -41.62
C HIS A 160 23.54 57.40 -42.30
N GLU A 161 23.77 56.18 -41.79
CA GLU A 161 24.77 55.27 -42.33
C GLU A 161 24.18 54.30 -43.37
N TYR A 162 22.86 54.08 -43.42
CA TYR A 162 22.24 53.34 -44.51
C TYR A 162 20.85 53.86 -44.88
N GLU A 163 20.46 53.69 -46.14
CA GLU A 163 19.16 54.07 -46.69
C GLU A 163 18.54 52.89 -47.46
N THR A 164 17.26 52.63 -47.22
CA THR A 164 16.44 51.59 -47.87
C THR A 164 15.66 52.20 -49.04
N GLN A 165 15.51 51.45 -50.15
CA GLN A 165 14.68 51.83 -51.31
C GLN A 165 15.01 53.22 -51.95
N VAL A 166 16.29 53.55 -52.12
CA VAL A 166 16.70 54.82 -52.74
C VAL A 166 16.58 54.76 -54.26
N ASN A 167 15.75 55.64 -54.86
CA ASN A 167 15.74 55.85 -56.31
C ASN A 167 16.98 56.67 -56.73
N VAL A 168 18.10 55.99 -56.99
CA VAL A 168 19.28 56.65 -57.54
C VAL A 168 19.07 56.88 -59.03
N ARG A 169 19.03 58.15 -59.44
CA ARG A 169 19.12 58.52 -60.87
C ARG A 169 20.59 58.60 -61.24
N LEU A 170 21.11 57.58 -61.91
CA LEU A 170 22.41 57.65 -62.56
C LEU A 170 22.27 58.41 -63.89
N ASP A 171 23.23 59.27 -64.20
CA ASP A 171 23.22 60.08 -65.42
C ASP A 171 23.17 59.17 -66.67
N SER A 172 22.14 59.40 -67.49
CA SER A 172 21.85 58.76 -68.78
C SER A 172 21.64 57.22 -68.78
N GLN A 173 20.36 56.84 -68.71
CA GLN A 173 19.74 55.60 -69.23
C GLN A 173 19.91 54.26 -68.48
N SER A 174 20.15 54.27 -67.17
CA SER A 174 19.91 53.07 -66.35
C SER A 174 19.30 53.43 -64.99
N ARG A 175 18.11 52.88 -64.70
CA ARG A 175 17.50 52.90 -63.36
C ARG A 175 18.01 51.66 -62.62
N MET A 176 18.86 51.88 -61.62
CA MET A 176 19.20 50.84 -60.64
C MET A 176 18.44 51.16 -59.35
N GLN A 177 17.66 50.20 -58.87
CA GLN A 177 16.92 50.33 -57.62
C GLN A 177 17.47 49.25 -56.67
N PRO A 178 18.56 49.55 -55.95
CA PRO A 178 19.12 48.60 -54.99
C PRO A 178 18.27 48.54 -53.73
N ASP A 179 18.27 47.38 -53.06
CA ASP A 179 17.49 47.17 -51.83
C ASP A 179 17.99 48.08 -50.69
N VAL A 180 19.31 48.22 -50.53
CA VAL A 180 19.94 49.11 -49.52
C VAL A 180 21.23 49.76 -50.02
N ILE A 181 21.47 51.01 -49.61
CA ILE A 181 22.73 51.72 -49.78
C ILE A 181 23.31 52.06 -48.41
N VAL A 182 24.55 51.63 -48.13
CA VAL A 182 25.29 51.97 -46.91
C VAL A 182 26.34 53.03 -47.23
N ARG A 183 26.33 54.16 -46.50
CA ARG A 183 27.27 55.27 -46.65
C ARG A 183 28.45 55.11 -45.69
N LEU A 184 29.65 54.99 -46.24
CA LEU A 184 30.90 54.86 -45.49
C LEU A 184 31.61 56.21 -45.31
N PRO A 185 32.48 56.35 -44.30
CA PRO A 185 33.36 57.50 -44.16
C PRO A 185 34.23 57.71 -45.41
N GLN A 186 34.53 58.98 -45.73
CA GLN A 186 35.27 59.42 -46.94
C GLN A 186 34.44 59.44 -48.25
N GLY A 187 33.11 59.45 -48.16
CA GLY A 187 32.22 59.66 -49.32
C GLY A 187 32.15 58.45 -50.26
N LYS A 188 32.24 57.23 -49.70
CA LYS A 188 32.10 55.98 -50.46
C LYS A 188 30.77 55.34 -50.13
N ASP A 189 30.07 54.85 -51.16
CA ASP A 189 28.78 54.18 -51.01
C ASP A 189 28.92 52.69 -51.36
N VAL A 190 28.32 51.83 -50.54
CA VAL A 190 28.21 50.38 -50.78
C VAL A 190 26.76 50.04 -51.06
N VAL A 191 26.53 49.39 -52.20
CA VAL A 191 25.19 48.98 -52.64
C VAL A 191 24.98 47.50 -52.34
N ILE A 192 23.88 47.16 -51.67
CA ILE A 192 23.53 45.80 -51.27
C ILE A 192 22.22 45.37 -51.96
N ASP A 193 22.27 44.26 -52.70
CA ASP A 193 21.12 43.59 -53.33
C ASP A 193 20.88 42.27 -52.58
N ALA A 194 19.75 42.17 -51.86
CA ALA A 194 19.47 41.06 -50.97
C ALA A 194 18.41 40.14 -51.58
N LYS A 195 18.84 39.30 -52.53
CA LYS A 195 17.97 38.30 -53.13
C LYS A 195 17.82 37.07 -52.23
N MET A 196 16.74 36.98 -51.46
CA MET A 196 16.44 35.79 -50.65
C MET A 196 15.79 34.66 -51.47
N SER A 197 16.48 33.52 -51.57
CA SER A 197 15.90 32.24 -51.95
C SER A 197 15.50 31.47 -50.68
N LEU A 198 14.20 31.31 -50.42
CA LEU A 198 13.68 30.57 -49.26
C LEU A 198 14.24 29.13 -49.16
N VAL A 199 14.61 28.55 -50.30
CA VAL A 199 15.21 27.20 -50.41
C VAL A 199 16.58 27.09 -49.71
N ALA A 200 17.32 28.20 -49.60
CA ALA A 200 18.63 28.22 -48.94
C ALA A 200 18.51 28.31 -47.40
N TYR A 201 17.47 28.98 -46.89
CA TYR A 201 17.23 29.11 -45.45
C TYR A 201 16.73 27.79 -44.82
N GLU A 202 15.83 27.07 -45.51
CA GLU A 202 15.37 25.75 -45.05
C GLU A 202 16.52 24.73 -44.94
N ARG A 203 17.52 24.76 -45.85
CA ARG A 203 18.69 23.86 -45.78
C ARG A 203 19.63 24.14 -44.61
N LEU A 204 19.65 25.37 -44.08
CA LEU A 204 20.50 25.73 -42.94
C LEU A 204 19.91 25.27 -41.59
N PHE A 205 18.57 25.18 -41.49
CA PHE A 205 17.85 24.81 -40.27
C PHE A 205 17.41 23.34 -40.21
N GLN A 206 17.53 22.57 -41.30
CA GLN A 206 17.25 21.13 -41.35
C GLN A 206 18.50 20.24 -41.20
N GLN A 207 19.58 20.76 -40.59
CA GLN A 207 20.75 19.97 -40.20
C GLN A 207 20.76 19.69 -38.70
#